data_AF-A0A1R3U2Z7-F1
#
_entry.id   AF-A0A1R3U2Z7-F1
#
_cell.length_a   1.000
_cell.length_b   1.000
_cell.length_c   1.000
_cell.angle_alpha   90.00
_cell.angle_beta   90.00
_cell.angle_gamma   90.00
#
_symmetry.space_group_name_H-M   'P 1'
#
loop_
_entity.id
_entity.type
_entity.pdbx_description
1 polymer ?
#
loop_
_entity_poly.entity_id
_entity_poly.type
_entity_poly.pdbx_seq_one_letter_code
_entity_poly.pdbx_strand_id
1 'polypeptide(L)'
;MKKPCRVQARWAGPVSIAFAIAFLFGIAVGSAQAQAIQPDTTPRTVLWYAENPQERARVELTCLDDPGRLMGSADCTNAHQASVEIAVRAGRSRTGTTDPRDPVFWSDDPENRKAKLLMCSRNPELLYCDVARRSLIIEAGKARR
;
A
#
# COMPACT_ATOMS: atom_id res chain seq x y z
N MET A 1 -20.47 39.32 22.37
CA MET A 1 -21.16 40.24 21.43
C MET A 1 -20.47 40.10 20.07
N LYS A 2 -20.84 39.14 19.21
CA LYS A 2 -21.69 39.24 18.00
C LYS A 2 -21.44 40.44 17.05
N LYS A 3 -20.65 40.14 15.98
CA LYS A 3 -20.73 40.61 14.55
C LYS A 3 -20.38 42.09 14.23
N PRO A 4 -20.11 42.48 12.96
CA PRO A 4 -20.20 41.73 11.68
C PRO A 4 -19.02 41.86 10.67
N CYS A 5 -19.11 41.01 9.64
CA CYS A 5 -18.34 40.97 8.39
C CYS A 5 -18.34 42.30 7.59
N ARG A 6 -17.29 42.53 6.79
CA ARG A 6 -17.34 43.39 5.59
C ARG A 6 -16.74 42.69 4.38
N VAL A 7 -17.61 42.41 3.42
CA VAL A 7 -17.30 42.17 2.02
C VAL A 7 -17.01 43.53 1.38
N GLN A 8 -15.93 43.66 0.62
CA GLN A 8 -15.76 44.77 -0.32
C GLN A 8 -15.59 44.21 -1.73
N ALA A 9 -16.67 44.35 -2.50
CA ALA A 9 -16.64 44.36 -3.96
C ALA A 9 -16.49 45.81 -4.42
N ARG A 10 -15.61 46.07 -5.39
CA ARG A 10 -15.56 47.27 -6.26
C ARG A 10 -14.46 47.11 -7.29
N TRP A 11 -14.55 47.54 -8.55
CA TRP A 11 -15.61 47.85 -9.54
C TRP A 11 -14.80 48.41 -10.75
N ALA A 12 -15.24 48.15 -12.00
CA ALA A 12 -14.90 48.85 -13.26
C ALA A 12 -13.45 48.75 -13.81
N GLY A 13 -13.19 48.61 -15.13
CA GLY A 13 -14.00 48.70 -16.34
C GLY A 13 -13.11 48.44 -17.58
N PRO A 14 -13.40 49.01 -18.76
CA PRO A 14 -14.04 48.35 -19.91
C PRO A 14 -13.09 48.20 -21.13
N VAL A 15 -13.55 47.56 -22.22
CA VAL A 15 -13.38 47.99 -23.63
C VAL A 15 -14.03 46.93 -24.54
N SER A 16 -15.07 47.34 -25.25
CA SER A 16 -15.60 46.65 -26.43
C SER A 16 -14.82 47.13 -27.66
N ILE A 17 -14.34 46.22 -28.52
CA ILE A 17 -14.19 46.43 -29.98
C ILE A 17 -14.35 45.05 -30.63
N ALA A 18 -15.31 44.96 -31.54
CA ALA A 18 -15.51 43.85 -32.45
C ALA A 18 -14.47 43.89 -33.57
N PHE A 19 -13.88 42.76 -33.94
CA PHE A 19 -13.35 42.53 -35.29
C PHE A 19 -13.46 41.04 -35.63
N ALA A 20 -14.30 40.76 -36.61
CA ALA A 20 -14.45 39.46 -37.25
C ALA A 20 -13.27 39.22 -38.20
N ILE A 21 -12.57 38.09 -38.07
CA ILE A 21 -11.81 37.48 -39.18
C ILE A 21 -11.98 35.97 -39.08
N ALA A 22 -12.56 35.42 -40.13
CA ALA A 22 -12.71 34.00 -40.37
C ALA A 22 -11.34 33.32 -40.46
N PHE A 23 -11.13 32.25 -39.68
CA PHE A 23 -10.08 31.27 -39.96
C PHE A 23 -10.67 29.87 -39.82
N LEU A 24 -10.96 29.28 -40.98
CA LEU A 24 -11.24 27.87 -41.20
C LEU A 24 -10.02 27.06 -40.78
N PHE A 25 -10.01 26.48 -39.58
CA PHE A 25 -9.09 25.41 -39.22
C PHE A 25 -9.88 24.30 -38.53
N GLY A 26 -9.96 23.15 -39.22
CA GLY A 26 -10.65 21.97 -38.76
C GLY A 26 -10.05 21.46 -37.45
N ILE A 27 -10.90 21.34 -36.44
CA ILE A 27 -10.56 20.65 -35.21
C ILE A 27 -11.14 19.24 -35.34
N ALA A 28 -10.30 18.30 -35.76
CA ALA A 28 -10.58 16.89 -35.57
C ALA A 28 -10.77 16.67 -34.07
N VAL A 29 -12.00 16.32 -33.67
CA VAL A 29 -12.32 15.91 -32.31
C VAL A 29 -11.66 14.55 -32.10
N GLY A 30 -10.38 14.56 -31.74
CA GLY A 30 -9.68 13.39 -31.26
C GLY A 30 -10.32 12.98 -29.94
N SER A 31 -11.11 11.91 -29.97
CA SER A 31 -11.61 11.25 -28.77
C SER A 31 -10.41 10.74 -27.99
N ALA A 32 -10.01 11.49 -26.96
CA ALA A 32 -9.12 11.01 -25.93
C ALA A 32 -9.81 9.85 -25.21
N GLN A 33 -9.60 8.63 -25.72
CA GLN A 33 -9.91 7.41 -25.01
C GLN A 33 -8.98 7.39 -23.81
N ALA A 34 -9.48 7.85 -22.66
CA ALA A 34 -8.89 7.55 -21.38
C ALA A 34 -8.87 6.02 -21.26
N GLN A 35 -7.73 5.42 -21.59
CA GLN A 35 -7.47 4.02 -21.31
C GLN A 35 -7.47 3.89 -19.80
N ALA A 36 -8.64 3.55 -19.24
CA ALA A 36 -8.74 3.08 -17.88
C ALA A 36 -7.84 1.85 -17.80
N ILE A 37 -6.65 2.02 -17.19
CA ILE A 37 -5.79 0.90 -16.81
C ILE A 37 -6.65 0.09 -15.84
N GLN A 38 -7.29 -0.97 -16.33
CA GLN A 38 -7.97 -1.90 -15.46
C GLN A 38 -6.89 -2.53 -14.59
N PRO A 39 -7.02 -2.48 -13.25
CA PRO A 39 -6.10 -3.18 -12.38
C PRO A 39 -6.13 -4.64 -12.80
N ASP A 40 -4.96 -5.22 -13.06
CA ASP A 40 -4.81 -6.64 -13.33
C ASP A 40 -5.33 -7.39 -12.09
N THR A 41 -6.56 -7.92 -12.20
CA THR A 41 -7.25 -8.63 -11.12
C THR A 41 -6.80 -10.07 -11.00
N THR A 42 -5.85 -10.50 -11.83
CA THR A 42 -5.28 -11.85 -11.75
C THR A 42 -4.43 -11.95 -10.49
N PRO A 43 -4.76 -12.84 -9.54
CA PRO A 43 -3.96 -13.02 -8.34
C PRO A 43 -2.53 -13.42 -8.71
N ARG A 44 -1.54 -12.81 -8.04
CA ARG A 44 -0.13 -13.15 -8.26
C ARG A 44 0.18 -14.49 -7.61
N THR A 45 1.08 -15.27 -8.21
CA THR A 45 1.48 -16.58 -7.70
C THR A 45 2.43 -16.47 -6.52
N VAL A 46 2.58 -17.57 -5.77
CA VAL A 46 3.58 -17.69 -4.70
C VAL A 46 4.99 -17.35 -5.21
N LEU A 47 5.38 -17.91 -6.35
CA LEU A 47 6.70 -17.65 -6.95
C LEU A 47 6.91 -16.17 -7.26
N TRP A 48 5.90 -15.50 -7.81
CA TRP A 48 5.98 -14.06 -8.09
C TRP A 48 6.22 -13.28 -6.79
N TYR A 49 5.49 -13.56 -5.71
CA TYR A 49 5.71 -12.92 -4.42
C TYR A 49 7.06 -13.28 -3.78
N ALA A 50 7.60 -14.47 -4.06
CA ALA A 50 8.92 -14.84 -3.58
C ALA A 50 10.02 -13.97 -4.21
N GLU A 51 9.87 -13.68 -5.51
CA GLU A 51 10.80 -12.84 -6.29
C GLU A 51 10.58 -11.33 -6.08
N ASN A 52 9.42 -10.93 -5.54
CA ASN A 52 9.02 -9.54 -5.32
C ASN A 52 8.81 -9.25 -3.82
N PRO A 53 9.87 -9.21 -2.99
CA PRO A 53 9.75 -9.17 -1.53
C PRO A 53 9.08 -7.93 -0.98
N GLN A 54 9.29 -6.76 -1.61
CA GLN A 54 8.63 -5.53 -1.17
C GLN A 54 7.12 -5.58 -1.42
N GLU A 55 6.69 -6.10 -2.57
CA GLU A 55 5.28 -6.24 -2.90
C GLU A 55 4.61 -7.30 -2.02
N ARG A 56 5.29 -8.42 -1.77
CA ARG A 56 4.83 -9.43 -0.80
C ARG A 56 4.52 -8.81 0.56
N ALA A 57 5.48 -8.09 1.14
CA ALA A 57 5.31 -7.46 2.45
C ALA A 57 4.25 -6.34 2.43
N ARG A 58 4.10 -5.60 1.33
CA ARG A 58 3.02 -4.61 1.16
C ARG A 58 1.65 -5.27 1.15
N VAL A 59 1.50 -6.38 0.43
CA VAL A 59 0.27 -7.16 0.39
C VAL A 59 -0.02 -7.73 1.78
N GLU A 60 0.94 -8.36 2.45
CA GLU A 60 0.76 -8.87 3.82
C GLU A 60 0.30 -7.77 4.80
N LEU A 61 0.88 -6.57 4.75
CA LEU A 61 0.40 -5.43 5.54
C LEU A 61 -1.05 -5.06 5.21
N THR A 62 -1.39 -5.03 3.93
CA THR A 62 -2.76 -4.73 3.46
C THR A 62 -3.76 -5.79 3.94
N CYS A 63 -3.37 -7.06 3.94
CA CYS A 63 -4.18 -8.17 4.45
C CYS A 63 -4.43 -8.06 5.96
N LEU A 64 -3.44 -7.59 6.71
CA LEU A 64 -3.54 -7.40 8.16
C LEU A 64 -4.39 -6.18 8.53
N ASP A 65 -4.34 -5.12 7.71
CA ASP A 65 -5.10 -3.89 7.94
C ASP A 65 -6.60 -4.06 7.57
N ASP A 66 -6.94 -5.01 6.70
CA ASP A 66 -8.32 -5.38 6.37
C ASP A 66 -8.53 -6.91 6.37
N PRO A 67 -8.52 -7.54 7.57
CA PRO A 67 -8.53 -8.98 7.66
C PRO A 67 -9.88 -9.59 7.27
N GLY A 68 -10.99 -8.85 7.43
CA GLY A 68 -12.33 -9.34 7.13
C GLY A 68 -12.56 -9.53 5.63
N ARG A 69 -12.07 -8.60 4.80
CA ARG A 69 -12.25 -8.69 3.34
C ARG A 69 -11.12 -9.44 2.65
N LEU A 70 -9.88 -9.29 3.11
CA LEU A 70 -8.72 -9.67 2.31
C LEU A 70 -8.02 -10.95 2.77
N MET A 71 -8.05 -11.35 4.04
CA MET A 71 -7.22 -12.49 4.52
C MET A 71 -7.45 -13.80 3.75
N GLY A 72 -8.66 -14.05 3.27
CA GLY A 72 -8.99 -15.25 2.48
C GLY A 72 -8.74 -15.11 0.98
N SER A 73 -8.28 -13.95 0.51
CA SER A 73 -7.98 -13.72 -0.90
C SER A 73 -6.76 -14.54 -1.34
N ALA A 74 -6.72 -14.84 -2.65
CA ALA A 74 -5.60 -15.55 -3.25
C ALA A 74 -4.28 -14.77 -3.09
N ASP A 75 -4.29 -13.43 -3.22
CA ASP A 75 -3.08 -12.62 -3.02
C ASP A 75 -2.56 -12.68 -1.59
N CYS A 76 -3.43 -12.56 -0.58
CA CYS A 76 -3.01 -12.68 0.82
C CYS A 76 -2.46 -14.07 1.15
N THR A 77 -3.07 -15.11 0.58
CA THR A 77 -2.62 -16.50 0.75
C THR A 77 -1.26 -16.71 0.08
N ASN A 78 -1.12 -16.27 -1.17
CA ASN A 78 0.09 -16.48 -1.96
C ASN A 78 1.27 -15.65 -1.44
N ALA A 79 1.03 -14.41 -0.99
CA ALA A 79 2.04 -13.58 -0.38
C ALA A 79 2.58 -14.23 0.91
N HIS A 80 1.68 -14.68 1.79
CA HIS A 80 2.07 -15.36 3.04
C HIS A 80 2.83 -16.67 2.77
N GLN A 81 2.33 -17.51 1.87
CA GLN A 81 3.01 -18.76 1.48
C GLN A 81 4.42 -18.49 0.93
N ALA A 82 4.60 -17.42 0.17
CA ALA A 82 5.92 -17.04 -0.35
C ALA A 82 6.88 -16.64 0.77
N SER A 83 6.40 -15.95 1.81
CA SER A 83 7.22 -15.63 2.99
C SER A 83 7.67 -16.90 3.69
N VAL A 84 6.76 -17.86 3.89
CA VAL A 84 7.10 -19.17 4.49
C VAL A 84 8.11 -19.94 3.64
N GLU A 85 7.93 -20.00 2.32
CA GLU A 85 8.87 -20.71 1.43
C GLU A 85 10.29 -20.12 1.52
N ILE A 86 10.40 -18.79 1.56
CA ILE A 86 11.68 -18.09 1.71
C ILE A 86 12.29 -18.37 3.08
N ALA A 87 11.50 -18.30 4.15
CA ALA A 87 11.96 -18.60 5.50
C ALA A 87 12.47 -20.04 5.60
N VAL A 88 11.77 -21.02 5.03
CA VAL A 88 12.22 -22.42 4.97
C VAL A 88 13.52 -22.57 4.17
N ARG A 89 13.65 -21.88 3.03
CA ARG A 89 14.87 -21.89 2.21
C ARG A 89 16.05 -21.28 2.98
N ALA A 90 15.82 -20.21 3.74
CA ALA A 90 16.82 -19.55 4.55
C ALA A 90 17.15 -20.33 5.83
N GLY A 91 16.18 -20.99 6.47
CA GLY A 91 16.34 -21.76 7.70
C GLY A 91 17.23 -22.99 7.53
N ARG A 92 17.32 -23.54 6.31
CA ARG A 92 18.34 -24.55 5.95
C ARG A 92 19.78 -24.02 6.01
N SER A 93 19.98 -22.71 6.19
CA SER A 93 21.28 -22.04 6.13
C SER A 93 21.66 -21.21 7.37
N ARG A 94 20.85 -21.14 8.44
CA ARG A 94 21.10 -20.24 9.59
C ARG A 94 20.84 -20.81 10.98
N THR A 95 21.58 -20.30 11.97
CA THR A 95 21.16 -20.17 13.38
C THR A 95 20.55 -18.77 13.57
N GLY A 96 19.22 -18.65 13.50
CA GLY A 96 18.50 -17.37 13.59
C GLY A 96 18.61 -16.68 14.96
N THR A 97 18.23 -15.41 15.02
CA THR A 97 18.11 -14.67 16.30
C THR A 97 16.93 -15.22 17.12
N THR A 98 17.07 -15.26 18.44
CA THR A 98 16.03 -15.74 19.37
C THR A 98 15.39 -14.62 20.18
N ASP A 99 15.82 -13.37 20.02
CA ASP A 99 15.28 -12.22 20.76
C ASP A 99 14.04 -11.64 20.05
N PRO A 100 12.83 -11.73 20.63
CA PRO A 100 11.61 -11.18 20.03
C PRO A 100 11.59 -9.64 19.93
N ARG A 101 12.57 -8.94 20.50
CA ARG A 101 12.76 -7.49 20.33
C ARG A 101 13.46 -7.13 19.02
N ASP A 102 14.11 -8.09 18.38
CA ASP A 102 14.73 -7.91 17.07
C ASP A 102 13.69 -8.14 15.96
N PRO A 103 13.47 -7.20 15.03
CA PRO A 103 12.61 -7.43 13.87
C PRO A 103 12.99 -8.68 13.05
N VAL A 104 14.27 -9.06 13.03
CA VAL A 104 14.75 -10.26 12.31
C VAL A 104 14.14 -11.54 12.88
N PHE A 105 13.87 -11.61 14.19
CA PHE A 105 13.19 -12.76 14.81
C PHE A 105 11.83 -13.04 14.14
N TRP A 106 11.08 -11.97 13.84
CA TRP A 106 9.77 -12.07 13.22
C TRP A 106 9.84 -12.29 11.70
N SER A 107 10.89 -11.78 11.04
CA SER A 107 11.14 -12.04 9.62
C SER A 107 11.55 -13.49 9.34
N ASP A 108 12.29 -14.10 10.26
CA ASP A 108 12.78 -15.48 10.12
C ASP A 108 11.68 -16.53 10.36
N ASP A 109 10.58 -16.18 11.06
CA ASP A 109 9.39 -17.02 11.24
C ASP A 109 8.08 -16.27 10.87
N PRO A 110 7.73 -16.26 9.58
CA PRO A 110 6.53 -15.59 9.08
C PRO A 110 5.21 -16.13 9.65
N GLU A 111 5.16 -17.42 10.02
CA GLU A 111 3.95 -18.01 10.64
C GLU A 111 3.75 -17.46 12.04
N ASN A 112 4.79 -17.48 12.87
CA ASN A 112 4.73 -16.90 14.22
C ASN A 112 4.47 -15.39 14.16
N ARG A 113 5.10 -14.68 13.21
CA ARG A 113 4.81 -13.25 12.96
C ARG A 113 3.34 -13.01 12.62
N LYS A 114 2.75 -13.77 11.69
CA LYS A 114 1.33 -13.65 11.34
C LYS A 114 0.44 -13.92 12.54
N ALA A 115 0.68 -15.01 13.27
CA ALA A 115 -0.07 -15.33 14.48
C ALA A 115 0.01 -14.21 15.52
N LYS A 116 1.20 -13.65 15.74
CA LYS A 116 1.41 -12.50 16.62
C LYS A 116 0.60 -11.30 16.18
N LEU A 117 0.66 -10.93 14.90
CA LEU A 117 -0.05 -9.78 14.36
C LEU A 117 -1.58 -9.94 14.42
N LEU A 118 -2.09 -11.16 14.26
CA LEU A 118 -3.51 -11.48 14.47
C LEU A 118 -3.94 -11.36 15.93
N MET A 119 -3.07 -11.68 16.89
CA MET A 119 -3.34 -11.41 18.31
C MET A 119 -3.31 -9.91 18.60
N CYS A 120 -2.33 -9.20 18.04
CA CYS A 120 -2.15 -7.77 18.20
C CYS A 120 -3.32 -6.95 17.66
N SER A 121 -3.98 -7.40 16.58
CA SER A 121 -5.18 -6.71 16.06
C SER A 121 -6.37 -6.75 17.03
N ARG A 122 -6.41 -7.75 17.93
CA ARG A 122 -7.44 -7.89 18.96
C ARG A 122 -7.02 -7.23 20.28
N ASN A 123 -5.74 -7.25 20.59
CA ASN A 123 -5.17 -6.65 21.81
C ASN A 123 -3.83 -5.96 21.47
N PRO A 124 -3.82 -4.64 21.24
CA PRO A 124 -2.63 -3.92 20.83
C PRO A 124 -1.59 -3.75 21.96
N GLU A 125 -1.97 -3.97 23.22
CA GLU A 125 -1.09 -3.86 24.40
C GLU A 125 -0.18 -5.09 24.59
N LEU A 126 -0.30 -6.11 23.75
CA LEU A 126 0.57 -7.26 23.80
C LEU A 126 2.02 -6.87 23.47
N LEU A 127 2.97 -7.45 24.20
CA LEU A 127 4.40 -7.22 23.97
C LEU A 127 4.79 -7.53 22.52
N TYR A 128 5.65 -6.70 21.95
CA TYR A 128 6.27 -6.88 20.62
C TYR A 128 5.33 -6.76 19.42
N CYS A 129 4.11 -6.24 19.60
CA CYS A 129 3.23 -5.95 18.46
C CYS A 129 3.84 -4.96 17.46
N ASP A 130 4.49 -3.93 17.98
CA ASP A 130 5.22 -2.92 17.21
C ASP A 130 6.42 -3.53 16.48
N VAL A 131 7.23 -4.35 17.15
CA VAL A 131 8.41 -5.01 16.56
C VAL A 131 8.00 -5.99 15.45
N ALA A 132 6.99 -6.82 15.72
CA ALA A 132 6.47 -7.76 14.72
C ALA A 132 5.94 -7.02 13.49
N ARG A 133 5.20 -5.93 13.66
CA ARG A 133 4.69 -5.12 12.53
C ARG A 133 5.83 -4.40 11.81
N ARG A 134 6.82 -3.91 12.55
CA ARG A 134 7.99 -3.22 12.02
C ARG A 134 8.81 -4.13 11.12
N SER A 135 8.93 -5.43 11.42
CA SER A 135 9.61 -6.39 10.53
C SER A 135 9.01 -6.40 9.12
N LEU A 136 7.67 -6.36 8.99
CA LEU A 136 6.99 -6.24 7.69
C LEU A 136 7.19 -4.89 7.02
N ILE A 137 7.17 -3.80 7.80
CA ILE A 137 7.39 -2.44 7.27
C ILE A 137 8.81 -2.33 6.70
N ILE A 138 9.80 -2.94 7.34
CA ILE A 138 11.18 -3.04 6.86
C ILE A 138 11.22 -3.85 5.55
N GLU A 139 10.60 -5.03 5.51
CA GLU A 139 10.54 -5.86 4.28
C GLU A 139 9.84 -5.16 3.11
N ALA A 140 8.80 -4.37 3.41
CA ALA A 140 8.09 -3.55 2.44
C ALA A 140 8.91 -2.35 1.91
N GLY A 141 10.13 -2.15 2.42
CA GLY A 141 11.02 -1.03 2.09
C GLY A 141 10.54 0.31 2.65
N LYS A 142 9.61 0.29 3.62
CA LYS A 142 9.00 1.49 4.22
C LYS A 142 9.73 1.98 5.48
N ALA A 143 10.68 1.19 6.01
CA ALA A 143 11.53 1.57 7.12
C ALA A 143 12.96 1.03 6.93
N ARG A 144 13.93 1.66 7.60
CA ARG A 144 15.29 1.12 7.73
C ARG A 144 15.31 0.03 8.81
N ARG A 145 16.21 -0.94 8.61
CA ARG A 145 16.58 -1.93 9.63
C ARG A 145 17.17 -1.24 10.84
#